data_AF-A0A2I1FYZ2-F1
#
_entry.id   AF-A0A2I1FYZ2-F1
#
_cell.length_a   1.000
_cell.length_b   1.000
_cell.length_c   1.000
_cell.angle_alpha   90.00
_cell.angle_beta   90.00
_cell.angle_gamma   90.00
#
_symmetry.space_group_name_H-M   'P 1'
#
loop_
_entity.id
_entity.type
_entity.pdbx_description
1 polymer ?
#
loop_
_entity_poly.entity_id
_entity_poly.type
_entity_poly.pdbx_seq_one_letter_code
_entity_poly.pdbx_strand_id
1 'polypeptide(L)'
;NTNNLKFELYVVHAEIDGMGFPLAYLFLENGNCGGGIRTGIIIDFFLQLKIRGLEPEFFLTDKDFSQISAARFVWKNVKIQLCLWHIKKAVETRLGNNKNSQQINYNGEAAHQLFSFIDPSFQPIIKEKTLFCPKELRSSVWNMMNNYLHQHPLIPTIDGKFLSSTQIWTEAVQEIYNFCQQNSLPRLWVYLWNEWYGAERWFLWLRAGCSNKLSILKTNMFVEAHWKVLKRDFLYKFFRPRLDLVVFIIMEQVIP
;
A
#
# COMPACT_ATOMS: atom_id res chain seq x y z
N ASN A 1 -7.39 -12.73 1.33
CA ASN A 1 -8.12 -13.81 0.64
C ASN A 1 -9.43 -14.06 1.37
N THR A 2 -10.55 -13.58 0.83
CA THR A 2 -11.86 -13.65 1.51
C THR A 2 -12.72 -14.71 0.83
N ASN A 3 -13.31 -15.63 1.58
CA ASN A 3 -14.27 -16.59 1.03
C ASN A 3 -15.70 -16.03 1.03
N ASN A 4 -16.63 -16.72 0.36
CA ASN A 4 -18.05 -16.30 0.28
C ASN A 4 -18.77 -16.31 1.66
N LEU A 5 -18.16 -16.94 2.66
CA LEU A 5 -18.64 -16.97 4.05
C LEU A 5 -18.03 -15.84 4.90
N LYS A 6 -17.36 -14.86 4.27
CA LYS A 6 -16.69 -13.73 4.90
C LYS A 6 -15.53 -14.11 5.83
N PHE A 7 -14.93 -15.29 5.69
CA PHE A 7 -13.68 -15.59 6.38
C PHE A 7 -12.48 -15.13 5.56
N GLU A 8 -11.46 -14.64 6.25
CA GLU A 8 -10.19 -14.23 5.70
C GLU A 8 -9.05 -15.03 6.33
N LEU A 9 -8.12 -15.44 5.47
CA LEU A 9 -6.87 -16.04 5.91
C LEU A 9 -5.73 -15.08 5.58
N TYR A 10 -5.02 -14.69 6.63
CA TYR A 10 -3.81 -13.87 6.60
C TYR A 10 -2.60 -14.76 6.79
N VAL A 11 -1.46 -14.28 6.29
CA VAL A 11 -0.16 -14.89 6.53
C VAL A 11 0.86 -13.78 6.75
N VAL A 12 1.77 -13.98 7.69
CA VAL A 12 2.99 -13.19 7.82
C VAL A 12 4.12 -13.99 7.20
N HIS A 13 4.79 -13.40 6.21
CA HIS A 13 5.97 -13.96 5.58
C HIS A 13 7.20 -13.15 5.99
N ALA A 14 8.27 -13.84 6.38
CA ALA A 14 9.61 -13.27 6.44
C ALA A 14 10.33 -13.50 5.11
N GLU A 15 11.22 -12.58 4.77
CA GLU A 15 12.20 -12.79 3.71
C GLU A 15 13.59 -12.87 4.35
N ILE A 16 14.34 -13.89 3.97
CA ILE A 16 15.70 -14.16 4.42
C ILE A 16 16.50 -14.59 3.18
N ASP A 17 17.53 -13.83 2.82
CA ASP A 17 18.43 -14.09 1.68
C ASP A 17 17.70 -14.36 0.35
N GLY A 18 16.64 -13.61 0.07
CA GLY A 18 15.82 -13.72 -1.13
C GLY A 18 14.78 -14.84 -1.09
N MET A 19 14.70 -15.60 0.00
CA MET A 19 13.73 -16.67 0.19
C MET A 19 12.60 -16.24 1.14
N GLY A 20 11.36 -16.56 0.79
CA GLY A 20 10.18 -16.23 1.59
C GLY A 20 9.71 -17.39 2.46
N PHE A 21 9.62 -17.18 3.77
CA PHE A 21 9.20 -18.18 4.76
C PHE A 21 7.89 -17.75 5.44
N PRO A 22 6.82 -18.57 5.40
CA PRO A 22 5.62 -18.28 6.18
C PRO A 22 5.93 -18.46 7.67
N LEU A 23 5.73 -17.41 8.46
CA LEU A 23 5.97 -17.45 9.91
C LEU A 23 4.71 -17.79 10.69
N ALA A 24 3.56 -17.28 10.26
CA ALA A 24 2.31 -17.46 10.96
C ALA A 24 1.10 -17.19 10.08
N TYR A 25 -0.02 -17.78 10.47
CA TYR A 25 -1.32 -17.63 9.83
C TYR A 25 -2.33 -17.07 10.82
N LEU A 26 -3.23 -16.23 10.33
CA LEU A 26 -4.37 -15.76 11.11
C LEU A 26 -5.64 -16.02 10.30
N PHE A 27 -6.53 -16.84 10.85
CA PHE A 27 -7.86 -17.06 10.32
C PHE A 27 -8.84 -16.15 11.05
N LEU A 28 -9.55 -15.31 10.30
CA LEU A 28 -10.44 -14.29 10.82
C LEU A 28 -11.82 -14.43 10.19
N GLU A 29 -12.88 -14.33 10.98
CA GLU A 29 -14.24 -14.15 10.49
C GLU A 29 -14.54 -12.64 10.36
N ASN A 30 -14.83 -12.14 9.16
CA ASN A 30 -15.27 -10.76 8.94
C ASN A 30 -16.77 -10.55 9.20
N GLY A 31 -17.43 -11.40 9.98
CA GLY A 31 -18.86 -11.33 10.26
C GLY A 31 -19.23 -10.03 10.98
N ASN A 32 -19.68 -9.00 10.26
CA ASN A 32 -20.18 -7.72 10.79
C ASN A 32 -19.28 -7.01 11.84
N CYS A 33 -18.01 -7.39 11.98
CA CYS A 33 -17.12 -6.79 12.96
C CYS A 33 -16.74 -5.39 12.47
N GLY A 34 -17.03 -4.34 13.26
CA GLY A 34 -16.58 -2.98 12.95
C GLY A 34 -15.06 -2.90 12.77
N GLY A 35 -14.57 -1.96 11.97
CA GLY A 35 -13.13 -1.86 11.61
C GLY A 35 -12.16 -1.81 12.79
N GLY A 36 -12.59 -1.31 13.96
CA GLY A 36 -11.81 -1.33 15.20
C GLY A 36 -11.55 -2.74 15.74
N ILE A 37 -12.54 -3.65 15.65
CA ILE A 37 -12.41 -5.03 16.14
C ILE A 37 -11.37 -5.79 15.32
N ARG A 38 -11.44 -5.67 13.99
CA ARG A 38 -10.45 -6.30 13.09
C ARG A 38 -9.03 -5.80 13.37
N THR A 39 -8.87 -4.49 13.58
CA THR A 39 -7.57 -3.90 13.93
C THR A 39 -7.05 -4.47 15.27
N GLY A 40 -7.91 -4.60 16.28
CA GLY A 40 -7.56 -5.20 17.57
C GLY A 40 -7.08 -6.65 17.45
N ILE A 41 -7.78 -7.48 16.68
CA ILE A 41 -7.36 -8.89 16.47
C ILE A 41 -6.01 -8.98 15.75
N ILE A 42 -5.77 -8.11 14.76
CA ILE A 42 -4.47 -8.07 14.07
C ILE A 42 -3.37 -7.58 15.02
N ILE A 43 -3.66 -6.63 15.92
CA ILE A 43 -2.72 -6.21 16.97
C ILE A 43 -2.34 -7.40 17.85
N ASP A 44 -3.31 -8.15 18.38
CA ASP A 44 -3.05 -9.31 19.23
C ASP A 44 -2.22 -10.36 18.50
N PHE A 45 -2.53 -10.61 17.22
CA PHE A 45 -1.77 -11.50 16.37
C PHE A 45 -0.31 -11.05 16.19
N PHE A 46 -0.07 -9.77 15.88
CA PHE A 46 1.29 -9.23 15.75
C PHE A 46 2.03 -9.18 17.08
N LEU A 47 1.35 -8.94 18.21
CA LEU A 47 1.95 -9.02 19.54
C LEU A 47 2.49 -10.42 19.84
N GLN A 48 1.77 -11.47 19.44
CA GLN A 48 2.24 -12.85 19.59
C GLN A 48 3.54 -13.11 18.81
N LEU A 49 3.70 -12.49 17.64
CA LEU A 49 4.95 -12.59 16.86
C LEU A 49 6.07 -11.79 17.51
N LYS A 50 5.77 -10.59 18.01
CA LYS A 50 6.75 -9.76 18.72
C LYS A 50 7.27 -10.43 19.99
N ILE A 51 6.39 -11.06 20.78
CA ILE A 51 6.77 -11.83 21.98
C ILE A 51 7.72 -12.99 21.62
N ARG A 52 7.57 -13.56 20.41
CA ARG A 52 8.45 -14.61 19.88
C ARG A 52 9.73 -14.07 19.22
N GLY A 53 9.99 -12.77 19.34
CA GLY A 53 11.23 -12.13 18.89
C GLY A 53 11.20 -11.56 17.47
N LEU A 54 10.04 -11.54 16.79
CA LEU A 54 9.95 -10.91 15.47
C LEU A 54 10.01 -9.37 15.61
N GLU A 55 11.11 -8.77 15.14
CA GLU A 55 11.31 -7.31 15.09
C GLU A 55 11.73 -6.90 13.66
N PRO A 56 10.78 -6.66 12.75
CA PRO A 56 11.07 -6.35 11.36
C PRO A 56 11.50 -4.89 11.19
N GLU A 57 12.48 -4.65 10.32
CA GLU A 57 12.84 -3.29 9.91
C GLU A 57 11.84 -2.70 8.91
N PHE A 58 11.32 -3.56 8.02
CA PHE A 58 10.32 -3.23 7.02
C PHE A 58 9.11 -4.16 7.15
N PHE A 59 7.92 -3.60 7.02
CA PHE A 59 6.68 -4.37 6.93
C PHE A 59 5.96 -4.00 5.63
N LEU A 60 5.97 -4.95 4.69
CA LEU A 60 5.36 -4.79 3.38
C LEU A 60 3.92 -5.32 3.41
N THR A 61 2.96 -4.48 3.06
CA THR A 61 1.52 -4.81 3.13
C THR A 61 0.75 -4.29 1.92
N ASP A 62 -0.47 -4.77 1.73
CA ASP A 62 -1.46 -4.11 0.88
C ASP A 62 -1.92 -2.78 1.50
N LYS A 63 -2.74 -2.01 0.79
CA LYS A 63 -3.29 -0.74 1.30
C LYS A 63 -4.49 -0.99 2.21
N ASP A 64 -4.25 -1.67 3.32
CA ASP A 64 -5.24 -1.95 4.36
C ASP A 64 -4.90 -1.22 5.66
N PHE A 65 -5.76 -0.28 6.07
CA PHE A 65 -5.51 0.53 7.26
C PHE A 65 -5.53 -0.26 8.57
N SER A 66 -6.23 -1.39 8.64
CA SER A 66 -6.23 -2.23 9.84
C SER A 66 -4.86 -2.91 10.02
N GLN A 67 -4.27 -3.41 8.93
CA GLN A 67 -2.92 -3.99 8.93
C GLN A 67 -1.85 -2.92 9.21
N ILE A 68 -1.93 -1.76 8.54
CA ILE A 68 -0.99 -0.65 8.72
C ILE A 68 -1.01 -0.14 10.17
N SER A 69 -2.20 0.09 10.73
CA SER A 69 -2.34 0.60 12.09
C SER A 69 -1.86 -0.42 13.12
N ALA A 70 -2.20 -1.69 12.94
CA ALA A 70 -1.74 -2.76 13.82
C ALA A 70 -0.20 -2.91 13.80
N ALA A 71 0.41 -2.91 12.61
CA ALA A 71 1.86 -3.03 12.48
C ALA A 71 2.60 -1.85 13.15
N ARG A 72 2.13 -0.61 12.94
CA ARG A 72 2.71 0.58 13.61
C ARG A 72 2.53 0.55 15.13
N PHE A 73 1.40 0.04 15.59
CA PHE A 73 1.12 -0.09 17.02
C PHE A 73 2.08 -1.09 17.68
N VAL A 74 2.30 -2.24 17.06
CA VAL A 74 3.14 -3.32 17.61
C VAL A 74 4.63 -3.04 17.45
N TRP A 75 5.07 -2.62 16.25
CA TRP A 75 6.48 -2.36 15.96
C TRP A 75 6.70 -0.86 15.73
N LYS A 76 7.07 -0.13 16.80
CA LYS A 76 7.17 1.34 16.79
C LYS A 76 8.16 1.90 15.76
N ASN A 77 9.22 1.15 15.46
CA ASN A 77 10.30 1.59 14.57
C ASN A 77 10.20 1.00 13.15
N VAL A 78 9.12 0.27 12.84
CA VAL A 78 9.00 -0.41 11.54
C VAL A 78 8.71 0.58 10.42
N LYS A 79 9.39 0.41 9.28
CA LYS A 79 9.01 1.08 8.04
C LYS A 79 7.89 0.31 7.36
N ILE A 80 6.67 0.84 7.42
CA ILE A 80 5.57 0.35 6.60
C ILE A 80 5.83 0.70 5.13
N GLN A 81 5.73 -0.28 4.24
CA GLN A 81 5.82 -0.09 2.80
C GLN A 81 4.60 -0.73 2.13
N LEU A 82 3.97 -0.01 1.20
CA LEU A 82 2.89 -0.56 0.39
C LEU A 82 3.46 -1.38 -0.77
N CYS A 83 2.83 -2.50 -1.04
CA CYS A 83 3.13 -3.36 -2.19
C CYS A 83 2.90 -2.62 -3.51
N LEU A 84 3.92 -2.60 -4.38
CA LEU A 84 3.90 -1.96 -5.70
C LEU A 84 2.68 -2.37 -6.54
N TRP A 85 2.34 -3.66 -6.57
CA TRP A 85 1.19 -4.14 -7.34
C TRP A 85 -0.13 -3.57 -6.82
N HIS A 86 -0.28 -3.49 -5.49
CA HIS A 86 -1.47 -2.92 -4.86
C HIS A 86 -1.56 -1.40 -5.09
N ILE A 87 -0.43 -0.69 -5.07
CA ILE A 87 -0.36 0.73 -5.44
C ILE A 87 -0.86 0.89 -6.89
N LYS A 88 -0.25 0.17 -7.83
CA LYS A 88 -0.62 0.21 -9.25
C LYS A 88 -2.11 -0.07 -9.46
N LYS A 89 -2.60 -1.17 -8.89
CA LYS A 89 -4.00 -1.59 -9.01
C LYS A 89 -4.94 -0.53 -8.44
N ALA A 90 -4.65 0.04 -7.28
CA ALA A 90 -5.48 1.08 -6.65
C ALA A 90 -5.53 2.35 -7.52
N VAL A 91 -4.38 2.80 -8.02
CA VAL A 91 -4.28 3.98 -8.89
C VAL A 91 -5.01 3.75 -10.21
N GLU A 92 -4.70 2.68 -10.94
CA GLU A 92 -5.32 2.39 -12.24
C GLU A 92 -6.83 2.19 -12.14
N THR A 93 -7.31 1.48 -11.10
CA THR A 93 -8.73 1.29 -10.85
C THR A 93 -9.42 2.63 -10.59
N ARG A 94 -8.80 3.51 -9.80
CA ARG A 94 -9.37 4.83 -9.52
C ARG A 94 -9.36 5.73 -10.75
N LEU A 95 -8.27 5.77 -11.50
CA LEU A 95 -8.15 6.54 -12.75
C LEU A 95 -9.19 6.10 -13.80
N GLY A 96 -9.53 4.80 -13.82
CA GLY A 96 -10.57 4.23 -14.66
C GLY A 96 -12.01 4.55 -14.24
N ASN A 97 -12.22 5.09 -13.04
CA ASN A 97 -13.53 5.25 -12.43
C ASN A 97 -13.95 6.73 -12.33
N ASN A 98 -15.00 7.09 -13.09
CA ASN A 98 -15.56 8.45 -13.10
C ASN A 98 -16.60 8.70 -12.00
N LYS A 99 -16.86 7.75 -11.10
CA LYS A 99 -17.78 7.97 -9.98
C LYS A 99 -17.20 9.03 -9.03
N ASN A 100 -18.02 10.01 -8.71
CA ASN A 100 -17.71 11.06 -7.73
C ASN A 100 -17.38 10.39 -6.39
N SER A 101 -16.22 10.73 -5.81
CA SER A 101 -15.93 10.38 -4.42
C SER A 101 -16.81 11.22 -3.51
N GLN A 102 -17.41 10.60 -2.49
CA GLN A 102 -18.32 11.28 -1.56
C GLN A 102 -17.61 12.20 -0.55
N GLN A 103 -16.29 12.22 -0.47
CA GLN A 103 -15.54 13.11 0.44
C GLN A 103 -14.35 13.75 -0.26
N ILE A 104 -14.40 15.08 -0.38
CA ILE A 104 -13.27 15.94 -0.75
C ILE A 104 -12.84 16.63 0.55
N ASN A 105 -12.22 15.89 1.47
CA ASN A 105 -11.56 16.52 2.62
C ASN A 105 -10.15 16.94 2.18
N TYR A 106 -10.07 17.96 1.33
CA TYR A 106 -8.81 18.55 0.88
C TYR A 106 -8.69 19.95 1.44
N ASN A 107 -7.56 20.23 2.08
CA ASN A 107 -7.23 21.54 2.59
C ASN A 107 -6.10 22.14 1.75
N GLY A 108 -6.47 22.98 0.78
CA GLY A 108 -5.51 23.64 -0.12
C GLY A 108 -4.54 24.57 0.60
N GLU A 109 -4.99 25.23 1.67
CA GLU A 109 -4.14 26.09 2.50
C GLU A 109 -3.05 25.28 3.21
N ALA A 110 -3.43 24.14 3.81
CA ALA A 110 -2.46 23.25 4.46
C ALA A 110 -1.45 22.67 3.45
N ALA A 111 -1.91 22.35 2.24
CA ALA A 111 -1.03 21.89 1.17
C ALA A 111 -0.05 23.00 0.73
N HIS A 112 -0.53 24.24 0.56
CA HIS A 112 0.29 25.40 0.22
C HIS A 112 1.33 25.74 1.30
N GLN A 113 0.95 25.65 2.58
CA GLN A 113 1.88 25.84 3.70
C GLN A 113 3.03 24.82 3.67
N LEU A 114 2.75 23.59 3.25
CA LEU A 114 3.76 22.54 3.12
C LEU A 114 4.59 22.69 1.85
N PHE A 115 3.95 23.10 0.74
CA PHE A 115 4.58 23.34 -0.55
C PHE A 115 4.02 24.61 -1.19
N SER A 116 4.79 25.69 -1.14
CA SER A 116 4.37 27.02 -1.57
C SER A 116 4.00 27.14 -3.06
N PHE A 117 4.36 26.15 -3.88
CA PHE A 117 4.00 26.09 -5.29
C PHE A 117 2.56 25.57 -5.54
N ILE A 118 1.90 25.01 -4.53
CA ILE A 118 0.52 24.54 -4.64
C ILE A 118 -0.41 25.74 -4.54
N ASP A 119 -1.26 25.97 -5.54
CA ASP A 119 -2.30 27.00 -5.50
C ASP A 119 -3.46 26.51 -4.60
N PRO A 120 -3.78 27.19 -3.49
CA PRO A 120 -4.90 26.82 -2.62
C PRO A 120 -6.25 26.80 -3.35
N SER A 121 -6.39 27.56 -4.43
CA SER A 121 -7.60 27.66 -5.24
C SER A 121 -7.77 26.50 -6.24
N PHE A 122 -6.72 25.70 -6.47
CA PHE A 122 -6.76 24.56 -7.39
C PHE A 122 -7.50 23.35 -6.79
N GLN A 123 -8.83 23.45 -6.74
CA GLN A 123 -9.71 22.44 -6.15
C GLN A 123 -11.00 22.26 -6.97
N PRO A 124 -11.70 21.11 -6.84
CA PRO A 124 -12.88 20.82 -7.65
C PRO A 124 -14.05 21.75 -7.34
N ILE A 125 -14.66 22.34 -8.36
CA ILE A 125 -15.93 23.04 -8.23
C ILE A 125 -17.07 22.00 -8.21
N ILE A 126 -17.89 22.03 -7.15
CA ILE A 126 -18.91 20.99 -6.83
C ILE A 126 -19.95 20.81 -7.96
N LYS A 127 -20.18 21.83 -8.81
CA LYS A 127 -21.28 21.87 -9.77
C LYS A 127 -20.99 21.23 -11.13
N GLU A 128 -19.75 20.88 -11.48
CA GLU A 128 -19.44 20.39 -12.82
C GLU A 128 -19.34 18.86 -12.88
N LYS A 129 -19.94 18.24 -13.90
CA LYS A 129 -19.62 16.86 -14.31
C LYS A 129 -18.28 16.84 -15.04
N THR A 130 -17.19 17.13 -14.34
CA THR A 130 -15.85 16.97 -14.91
C THR A 130 -15.40 15.53 -14.84
N LEU A 131 -14.79 15.07 -15.95
CA LEU A 131 -14.13 13.78 -16.05
C LEU A 131 -13.02 13.68 -14.99
N PHE A 132 -12.92 12.55 -14.28
CA PHE A 132 -11.93 12.39 -13.21
C PHE A 132 -10.50 12.37 -13.78
N CYS A 133 -10.27 11.55 -14.80
CA CYS A 133 -9.03 11.51 -15.56
C CYS A 133 -9.31 10.98 -16.99
N PRO A 134 -8.95 11.75 -18.04
CA PRO A 134 -8.93 11.28 -19.43
C PRO A 134 -8.13 10.00 -19.59
N LYS A 135 -8.54 9.12 -20.52
CA LYS A 135 -7.93 7.79 -20.71
C LYS A 135 -6.47 7.90 -21.15
N GLU A 136 -6.19 8.91 -21.97
CA GLU A 136 -4.91 9.23 -22.60
C GLU A 136 -3.86 9.64 -21.55
N LEU A 137 -4.31 10.18 -20.42
CA LEU A 137 -3.45 10.70 -19.35
C LEU A 137 -3.16 9.68 -18.24
N ARG A 138 -3.89 8.55 -18.20
CA ARG A 138 -3.79 7.58 -17.08
C ARG A 138 -2.44 6.91 -16.99
N SER A 139 -1.86 6.55 -18.13
CA SER A 139 -0.53 5.94 -18.20
C SER A 139 0.54 6.92 -17.72
N SER A 140 0.43 8.20 -18.08
CA SER A 140 1.35 9.25 -17.65
C SER A 140 1.35 9.39 -16.12
N VAL A 141 0.17 9.45 -15.49
CA VAL A 141 0.04 9.50 -14.02
C VAL A 141 0.73 8.32 -13.34
N TRP A 142 0.49 7.10 -13.83
CA TRP A 142 1.12 5.91 -13.28
C TRP A 142 2.64 5.92 -13.49
N ASN A 143 3.12 6.31 -14.67
CA ASN A 143 4.55 6.34 -14.98
C ASN A 143 5.29 7.31 -14.05
N MET A 144 4.73 8.49 -13.79
CA MET A 144 5.28 9.45 -12.82
C MET A 144 5.38 8.83 -11.42
N MET A 145 4.29 8.24 -10.90
CA MET A 145 4.31 7.57 -9.61
C MET A 145 5.34 6.42 -9.57
N ASN A 146 5.37 5.59 -10.60
CA ASN A 146 6.28 4.45 -10.67
C ASN A 146 7.75 4.89 -10.69
N ASN A 147 8.07 6.01 -11.35
CA ASN A 147 9.42 6.56 -11.35
C ASN A 147 9.85 6.98 -9.93
N TYR A 148 9.03 7.77 -9.22
CA TYR A 148 9.35 8.23 -7.86
C TYR A 148 9.35 7.12 -6.82
N LEU A 149 8.54 6.07 -6.99
CA LEU A 149 8.58 4.91 -6.11
C LEU A 149 9.98 4.28 -6.05
N HIS A 150 10.74 4.34 -7.15
CA HIS A 150 12.06 3.75 -7.26
C HIS A 150 13.20 4.67 -6.82
N GLN A 151 12.96 5.97 -6.71
CA GLN A 151 13.96 6.90 -6.20
C GLN A 151 14.20 6.67 -4.70
N HIS A 152 15.45 6.86 -4.30
CA HIS A 152 15.88 6.63 -2.92
C HIS A 152 17.14 7.43 -2.59
N PRO A 153 17.33 7.91 -1.35
CA PRO A 153 18.55 8.65 -0.98
C PRO A 153 19.86 7.87 -1.08
N LEU A 154 19.80 6.54 -1.19
CA LEU A 154 20.96 5.66 -1.40
C LEU A 154 21.20 5.32 -2.88
N ILE A 155 20.33 5.76 -3.78
CA ILE A 155 20.45 5.49 -5.22
C ILE A 155 20.71 6.84 -5.90
N PRO A 156 21.84 7.02 -6.58
CA PRO A 156 22.11 8.27 -7.27
C PRO A 156 21.17 8.45 -8.47
N THR A 157 20.91 9.70 -8.83
CA THR A 157 20.25 10.05 -10.08
C THR A 157 21.14 9.70 -11.28
N ILE A 158 20.60 9.83 -12.49
CA ILE A 158 21.34 9.63 -13.75
C ILE A 158 22.59 10.54 -13.80
N ASP A 159 22.52 11.71 -13.18
CA ASP A 159 23.63 12.67 -13.09
C ASP A 159 24.61 12.37 -11.93
N GLY A 160 24.46 11.24 -11.24
CA GLY A 160 25.30 10.84 -10.12
C GLY A 160 25.01 11.57 -8.79
N LYS A 161 23.92 12.35 -8.72
CA LYS A 161 23.56 13.12 -7.50
C LYS A 161 22.74 12.28 -6.53
N PHE A 162 23.01 12.40 -5.25
CA PHE A 162 22.17 11.81 -4.20
C PHE A 162 21.17 12.85 -3.70
N LEU A 163 19.90 12.50 -3.71
CA LEU A 163 18.80 13.35 -3.24
C LEU A 163 18.33 12.93 -1.86
N SER A 164 18.03 13.89 -0.99
CA SER A 164 17.40 13.58 0.30
C SER A 164 15.95 13.11 0.13
N SER A 165 15.40 12.42 1.14
CA SER A 165 14.00 11.99 1.15
C SER A 165 13.03 13.14 0.92
N THR A 166 13.30 14.30 1.53
CA THR A 166 12.47 15.51 1.38
C THR A 166 12.57 16.08 -0.03
N GLN A 167 13.74 16.07 -0.66
CA GLN A 167 13.89 16.50 -2.06
C GLN A 167 13.12 15.58 -3.01
N ILE A 168 13.28 14.26 -2.87
CA ILE A 168 12.54 13.28 -3.68
C ILE A 168 11.03 13.48 -3.53
N TRP A 169 10.54 13.67 -2.29
CA TRP A 169 9.13 13.92 -2.05
C TRP A 169 8.66 15.25 -2.66
N THR A 170 9.42 16.33 -2.48
CA THR A 170 9.09 17.66 -3.02
C THR A 170 9.02 17.63 -4.55
N GLU A 171 10.00 17.02 -5.21
CA GLU A 171 10.03 16.85 -6.66
C GLU A 171 8.84 16.03 -7.16
N ALA A 172 8.52 14.92 -6.46
CA ALA A 172 7.37 14.08 -6.79
C ALA A 172 6.04 14.82 -6.71
N VAL A 173 5.85 15.63 -5.65
CA VAL A 173 4.66 16.45 -5.46
C VAL A 173 4.58 17.53 -6.53
N GLN A 174 5.69 18.22 -6.82
CA GLN A 174 5.72 19.29 -7.79
C GLN A 174 5.41 18.81 -9.20
N GLU A 175 6.01 17.70 -9.63
CA GLU A 175 5.80 17.16 -10.97
C GLU A 175 4.33 16.77 -11.18
N ILE A 176 3.74 16.02 -10.23
CA ILE A 176 2.36 15.56 -10.36
C ILE A 176 1.34 16.69 -10.21
N TYR A 177 1.65 17.70 -9.39
CA TYR A 177 0.82 18.90 -9.25
C TYR A 177 0.80 19.70 -10.56
N ASN A 178 1.98 19.99 -11.12
CA ASN A 178 2.11 20.69 -12.40
C ASN A 178 1.37 19.95 -13.52
N PHE A 179 1.49 18.62 -13.56
CA PHE A 179 0.74 17.78 -14.50
C PHE A 179 -0.77 17.95 -14.36
N CYS A 180 -1.29 17.93 -13.12
CA CYS A 180 -2.72 18.13 -12.88
C CYS A 180 -3.17 19.54 -13.27
N GLN A 181 -2.37 20.57 -12.97
CA GLN A 181 -2.68 21.96 -13.30
C GLN A 181 -2.73 22.20 -14.82
N GLN A 182 -1.70 21.74 -15.55
CA GLN A 182 -1.61 21.86 -17.01
C GLN A 182 -2.77 21.19 -17.75
N ASN A 183 -3.27 20.08 -17.21
CA ASN A 183 -4.40 19.34 -17.79
C ASN A 183 -5.76 19.72 -17.19
N SER A 184 -5.83 20.74 -16.31
CA SER A 184 -7.05 21.17 -15.62
C SER A 184 -7.77 20.01 -14.89
N LEU A 185 -7.01 19.23 -14.10
CA LEU A 185 -7.50 18.04 -13.37
C LEU A 185 -7.50 18.22 -11.84
N PRO A 186 -8.26 19.17 -11.25
CA PRO A 186 -8.26 19.41 -9.81
C PRO A 186 -8.80 18.22 -9.00
N ARG A 187 -9.71 17.42 -9.57
CA ARG A 187 -10.24 16.21 -8.93
C ARG A 187 -9.20 15.12 -8.80
N LEU A 188 -8.37 14.96 -9.83
CA LEU A 188 -7.26 14.03 -9.80
C LEU A 188 -6.25 14.46 -8.75
N TRP A 189 -5.90 15.75 -8.73
CA TRP A 189 -4.98 16.31 -7.74
C TRP A 189 -5.43 16.04 -6.31
N VAL A 190 -6.67 16.38 -5.95
CA VAL A 190 -7.20 16.14 -4.60
C VAL A 190 -7.11 14.66 -4.20
N TYR A 191 -7.47 13.76 -5.11
CA TYR A 191 -7.32 12.33 -4.86
C TYR A 191 -5.85 11.95 -4.62
N LEU A 192 -4.95 12.40 -5.49
CA LEU A 192 -3.53 12.08 -5.41
C LEU A 192 -2.92 12.60 -4.10
N TRP A 193 -3.26 13.83 -3.70
CA TRP A 193 -2.85 14.41 -2.44
C TRP A 193 -3.32 13.59 -1.24
N ASN A 194 -4.63 13.36 -1.13
CA ASN A 194 -5.23 12.71 0.04
C ASN A 194 -4.83 11.23 0.19
N GLU A 195 -4.58 10.54 -0.92
CA GLU A 195 -4.36 9.09 -0.91
C GLU A 195 -2.89 8.69 -1.04
N TRP A 196 -2.02 9.59 -1.54
CA TRP A 196 -0.65 9.25 -1.90
C TRP A 196 0.37 10.32 -1.47
N TYR A 197 0.19 11.58 -1.84
CA TYR A 197 1.26 12.59 -1.75
C TYR A 197 1.30 13.41 -0.46
N GLY A 198 0.21 13.43 0.30
CA GLY A 198 0.14 14.16 1.57
C GLY A 198 1.14 13.66 2.61
N ALA A 199 1.41 14.51 3.62
CA ALA A 199 2.41 14.27 4.66
C ALA A 199 2.26 12.91 5.38
N GLU A 200 1.03 12.47 5.61
CA GLU A 200 0.73 11.19 6.28
C GLU A 200 0.80 9.95 5.36
N ARG A 201 0.90 10.17 4.05
CA ARG A 201 0.71 9.15 3.01
C ARG A 201 1.96 8.87 2.22
N TRP A 202 2.77 9.89 1.91
CA TRP A 202 3.90 9.74 0.99
C TRP A 202 4.86 8.63 1.43
N PHE A 203 5.19 8.60 2.72
CA PHE A 203 6.12 7.64 3.28
C PHE A 203 5.61 6.19 3.26
N LEU A 204 4.32 5.95 3.01
CA LEU A 204 3.78 4.59 2.88
C LEU A 204 4.15 3.96 1.53
N TRP A 205 4.23 4.74 0.45
CA TRP A 205 4.43 4.22 -0.89
C TRP A 205 5.78 4.62 -1.51
N LEU A 206 6.32 5.80 -1.19
CA LEU A 206 7.70 6.17 -1.55
C LEU A 206 8.68 5.32 -0.75
N ARG A 207 9.63 4.68 -1.44
CA ARG A 207 10.76 4.03 -0.79
C ARG A 207 11.63 5.03 -0.05
N ALA A 208 11.75 6.25 -0.59
CA ALA A 208 12.42 7.38 0.05
C ALA A 208 11.84 7.77 1.43
N GLY A 209 10.69 7.21 1.85
CA GLY A 209 10.17 7.37 3.22
C GLY A 209 11.05 6.75 4.32
N CYS A 210 12.11 6.01 3.95
CA CYS A 210 13.21 5.62 4.83
C CYS A 210 14.51 6.10 4.18
N SER A 211 15.33 6.88 4.86
CA SER A 211 16.49 7.53 4.23
C SER A 211 17.75 6.67 4.22
N ASN A 212 17.91 5.82 5.22
CA ASN A 212 19.15 5.10 5.51
C ASN A 212 19.10 3.61 5.17
N LYS A 213 17.93 3.07 4.81
CA LYS A 213 17.75 1.65 4.51
C LYS A 213 16.80 1.45 3.35
N LEU A 214 17.00 0.37 2.61
CA LEU A 214 16.23 0.05 1.43
C LEU A 214 15.74 -1.39 1.48
N SER A 215 14.41 -1.58 1.52
CA SER A 215 13.81 -2.90 1.36
C SER A 215 14.15 -3.48 -0.01
N ILE A 216 14.63 -4.71 -0.04
CA ILE A 216 14.82 -5.51 -1.27
C ILE A 216 13.45 -5.83 -1.88
N LEU A 217 12.46 -6.11 -1.02
CA LEU A 217 11.09 -6.39 -1.43
C LEU A 217 10.37 -5.13 -1.94
N LYS A 218 9.65 -5.30 -3.06
CA LYS A 218 8.76 -4.29 -3.65
C LYS A 218 7.31 -4.75 -3.73
N THR A 219 7.08 -6.06 -3.74
CA THR A 219 5.76 -6.68 -3.91
C THR A 219 5.56 -7.75 -2.85
N ASN A 220 4.30 -7.99 -2.47
CA ASN A 220 3.92 -9.12 -1.62
C ASN A 220 3.77 -10.42 -2.45
N MET A 221 4.50 -10.56 -3.57
CA MET A 221 4.37 -11.71 -4.47
C MET A 221 4.69 -13.03 -3.78
N PHE A 222 5.54 -13.06 -2.75
CA PHE A 222 5.78 -14.25 -1.94
C PHE A 222 4.49 -14.75 -1.28
N VAL A 223 3.69 -13.83 -0.73
CA VAL A 223 2.38 -14.16 -0.14
C VAL A 223 1.42 -14.69 -1.19
N GLU A 224 1.33 -14.03 -2.36
CA GLU A 224 0.46 -14.49 -3.45
C GLU A 224 0.90 -15.83 -4.05
N ALA A 225 2.21 -16.04 -4.20
CA ALA A 225 2.78 -17.30 -4.67
C ALA A 225 2.52 -18.43 -3.67
N HIS A 226 2.70 -18.17 -2.38
CA HIS A 226 2.37 -19.10 -1.32
C HIS A 226 0.88 -19.51 -1.38
N TRP A 227 -0.03 -18.54 -1.52
CA TRP A 227 -1.46 -18.85 -1.71
C TRP A 227 -1.76 -19.61 -2.99
N LYS A 228 -1.02 -19.34 -4.07
CA LYS A 228 -1.18 -20.04 -5.34
C LYS A 228 -0.79 -21.51 -5.21
N VAL A 229 0.33 -21.81 -4.55
CA VAL A 229 0.78 -23.19 -4.27
C VAL A 229 -0.26 -23.92 -3.43
N LEU A 230 -0.66 -23.36 -2.29
CA LEU A 230 -1.71 -23.94 -1.44
C LEU A 230 -2.98 -24.26 -2.22
N LYS A 231 -3.47 -23.31 -3.02
CA LYS A 231 -4.72 -23.47 -3.78
C LYS A 231 -4.61 -24.47 -4.93
N ARG A 232 -3.52 -24.43 -5.69
CA ARG A 232 -3.38 -25.20 -6.94
C ARG A 232 -2.80 -26.59 -6.74
N ASP A 233 -1.86 -26.74 -5.83
CA ASP A 233 -1.10 -27.98 -5.71
C ASP A 233 -1.76 -28.90 -4.69
N PHE A 234 -2.32 -28.33 -3.61
CA PHE A 234 -2.92 -29.11 -2.53
C PHE A 234 -4.44 -29.07 -2.52
N LEU A 235 -5.04 -27.89 -2.74
CA LEU A 235 -6.49 -27.70 -2.54
C LEU A 235 -7.34 -27.81 -3.81
N TYR A 236 -6.76 -28.04 -5.00
CA TYR A 236 -7.48 -27.95 -6.28
C TYR A 236 -8.63 -28.94 -6.45
N LYS A 237 -8.59 -30.09 -5.76
CA LYS A 237 -9.66 -31.10 -5.79
C LYS A 237 -10.75 -30.86 -4.75
N PHE A 238 -10.57 -29.91 -3.85
CA PHE A 238 -11.48 -29.69 -2.74
C PHE A 238 -12.41 -28.51 -3.03
N PHE A 239 -13.71 -28.79 -3.11
CA PHE A 239 -14.71 -27.74 -3.12
C PHE A 239 -14.98 -27.29 -1.69
N ARG A 240 -14.56 -26.07 -1.33
CA ARG A 240 -14.65 -25.51 0.04
C ARG A 240 -13.96 -26.40 1.07
N PRO A 241 -12.62 -26.52 1.01
CA PRO A 241 -11.87 -27.35 1.94
C PRO A 241 -12.16 -26.94 3.38
N ARG A 242 -12.29 -27.93 4.26
CA ARG A 242 -12.46 -27.69 5.70
C ARG A 242 -11.19 -27.06 6.27
N LEU A 243 -11.34 -26.26 7.34
CA LEU A 243 -10.23 -25.55 7.96
C LEU A 243 -9.16 -26.51 8.49
N ASP A 244 -9.56 -27.61 9.12
CA ASP A 244 -8.65 -28.65 9.64
C ASP A 244 -7.79 -29.27 8.54
N LEU A 245 -8.37 -29.52 7.35
CA LEU A 245 -7.62 -29.99 6.18
C LEU A 245 -6.60 -28.95 5.71
N VAL A 246 -6.99 -27.67 5.67
CA VAL A 246 -6.07 -26.58 5.28
C VAL A 246 -4.92 -26.47 6.29
N VAL A 247 -5.22 -26.56 7.58
CA VAL A 247 -4.21 -26.53 8.65
C VAL A 247 -3.28 -27.74 8.53
N PHE A 248 -3.81 -28.95 8.33
CA PHE A 248 -3.02 -30.16 8.12
C PHE A 248 -2.07 -30.02 6.93
N ILE A 249 -2.56 -29.55 5.78
CA ILE A 249 -1.74 -29.32 4.59
C ILE A 249 -0.63 -28.30 4.86
N ILE A 250 -0.95 -27.19 5.54
CA ILE A 250 0.03 -26.17 5.88
C ILE A 250 1.13 -26.76 6.76
N MET A 251 0.77 -27.49 7.81
CA MET A 251 1.69 -28.01 8.81
C MET A 251 2.53 -29.19 8.31
N GLU A 252 1.96 -30.07 7.49
CA GLU A 252 2.58 -31.36 7.13
C GLU A 252 3.14 -31.39 5.71
N GLN A 253 2.73 -30.48 4.83
CA GLN A 253 3.06 -30.56 3.39
C GLN A 253 3.65 -29.28 2.80
N VAL A 254 3.52 -28.13 3.48
CA VAL A 254 3.91 -26.82 2.92
C VAL A 254 5.02 -26.16 3.73
N ILE A 255 4.95 -26.21 5.06
CA ILE A 255 6.02 -25.76 5.93
C ILE A 255 7.13 -26.84 5.90
N PRO A 256 8.40 -26.47 5.67
CA PRO A 256 9.53 -27.42 5.68
C PRO A 256 9.75 -28.09 7.03
#